data_AF-A0A973B9L7-F1
#
_entry.id   AF-A0A973B9L7-F1
#
_cell.length_a   1.000
_cell.length_b   1.000
_cell.length_c   1.000
_cell.angle_alpha   90.00
_cell.angle_beta   90.00
_cell.angle_gamma   90.00
#
_symmetry.space_group_name_H-M   'P 1'
#
loop_
_entity.id
_entity.type
_entity.pdbx_description
1 polymer ?
#
loop_
_entity_poly.entity_id
_entity_poly.type
_entity_poly.pdbx_seq_one_letter_code
_entity_poly.pdbx_strand_id
1 'polypeptide(L)'
;MNTLAVGTKNAQSSRVATRQPKSQVKSIALRVFIIGLSITVSFTVVAVQLIRLAVIGQNRQNTNTSQTIGEFYSRPDIVDRHGRLLATDIALPALFADSHLITSVDETIESIKNIFPELNTTKVRRALSDKNRRYYLLKRAVAPRVAETINAMGLPGLGFRSEPKRKYPNVRLAGHLLGYVDSYNYGVTGVEHLLNRNKGVRRVDHATVNTASPLRLTIDVRTQYALERELIAGIKKFKAKAATGVLFEVQNGEIWAAASLPGVEPANINEMMDRSRRDRLASDAFELGSVFRLFTLAMVMDLDIVTPKALVDVTNPIKIESFVISDENPFAGKLSLEQIMIRSSNVGSGILAEATGSERQHSFFERIGLTRAINREDIKTISPVLPKTWGAAETVSIGFGYGIAVSPLQFAVVFGSMVNGGISIIPTLILQPSNRVFSKQQLIRAKTSSRLRDMLRQNVLDGRGWRANVVGYRVGGITGTADLANDVNYEGNSVITSFAATFPIDKPRFALMITFFDPQPKGTKAMRSAENTAAPVAGEVIRRVAPLVGVEKRAEMRG
;
A
#
# COMPACT_ATOMS: atom_id res chain seq x y z
N MET A 1 -71.42 -43.07 -111.20
CA MET A 1 -71.20 -44.34 -111.94
C MET A 1 -70.94 -45.44 -110.91
N ASN A 2 -71.64 -46.55 -111.09
CA ASN A 2 -71.61 -47.81 -110.32
C ASN A 2 -70.17 -48.21 -109.91
N THR A 3 -69.91 -48.94 -108.82
CA THR A 3 -70.45 -50.28 -108.54
C THR A 3 -70.11 -50.72 -107.10
N LEU A 4 -70.95 -51.61 -106.58
CA LEU A 4 -70.96 -52.33 -105.31
C LEU A 4 -69.68 -53.13 -104.99
N ALA A 5 -69.39 -53.31 -103.68
CA ALA A 5 -69.11 -54.64 -103.09
C ALA A 5 -69.26 -54.62 -101.56
N VAL A 6 -69.73 -55.74 -101.02
CA VAL A 6 -70.39 -55.96 -99.74
C VAL A 6 -69.58 -56.91 -98.85
N GLY A 7 -69.68 -56.74 -97.52
CA GLY A 7 -69.48 -57.79 -96.49
C GLY A 7 -68.10 -57.76 -95.79
N THR A 8 -67.93 -58.02 -94.49
CA THR A 8 -68.74 -58.73 -93.47
C THR A 8 -68.24 -58.47 -92.03
N LYS A 9 -69.21 -58.34 -91.09
CA LYS A 9 -69.33 -58.79 -89.68
C LYS A 9 -68.17 -58.72 -88.64
N ASN A 10 -68.47 -57.94 -87.57
CA ASN A 10 -68.46 -58.23 -86.11
C ASN A 10 -67.58 -59.34 -85.49
N ALA A 11 -66.87 -59.01 -84.40
CA ALA A 11 -66.93 -59.71 -83.09
C ALA A 11 -66.24 -58.92 -81.95
N GLN A 12 -66.74 -59.11 -80.73
CA GLN A 12 -66.49 -58.34 -79.49
C GLN A 12 -65.25 -58.76 -78.67
N SER A 13 -64.80 -57.80 -77.86
CA SER A 13 -64.25 -57.85 -76.48
C SER A 13 -63.11 -58.81 -76.09
N SER A 14 -62.04 -58.24 -75.53
CA SER A 14 -61.33 -58.82 -74.38
C SER A 14 -60.41 -57.78 -73.71
N ARG A 15 -60.63 -57.52 -72.41
CA ARG A 15 -59.72 -56.79 -71.51
C ARG A 15 -58.41 -57.58 -71.37
N VAL A 16 -57.26 -56.93 -71.57
CA VAL A 16 -55.93 -57.50 -71.26
C VAL A 16 -55.29 -56.69 -70.14
N ALA A 17 -55.06 -57.36 -69.01
CA ALA A 17 -54.28 -56.86 -67.89
C ALA A 17 -52.79 -56.86 -68.23
N THR A 18 -52.15 -55.70 -68.20
CA THR A 18 -50.71 -55.53 -68.39
C THR A 18 -49.95 -55.88 -67.10
N ARG A 19 -49.39 -57.09 -67.03
CA ARG A 19 -48.36 -57.45 -66.04
C ARG A 19 -47.02 -56.83 -66.47
N GLN A 20 -46.50 -55.90 -65.66
CA GLN A 20 -45.13 -55.41 -65.81
C GLN A 20 -44.09 -56.48 -65.36
N PRO A 21 -42.92 -56.57 -66.01
CA PRO A 21 -41.91 -57.58 -65.70
C PRO A 21 -41.14 -57.22 -64.41
N LYS A 22 -41.28 -58.06 -63.38
CA LYS A 22 -40.61 -57.95 -62.06
C LYS A 22 -39.06 -58.00 -62.08
N SER A 23 -38.40 -58.05 -63.24
CA SER A 23 -36.93 -58.19 -63.35
C SER A 23 -36.18 -56.85 -63.44
N GLN A 24 -36.79 -55.75 -63.89
CA GLN A 24 -36.12 -54.43 -63.97
C GLN A 24 -36.13 -53.67 -62.62
N VAL A 25 -37.11 -53.93 -61.75
CA VAL A 25 -37.20 -53.26 -60.44
C VAL A 25 -36.09 -53.70 -59.48
N LYS A 26 -35.64 -54.96 -59.59
CA LYS A 26 -34.55 -55.50 -58.75
C LYS A 26 -33.18 -54.88 -59.07
N SER A 27 -32.91 -54.52 -60.32
CA SER A 27 -31.61 -53.92 -60.70
C SER A 27 -31.50 -52.45 -60.30
N ILE A 28 -32.62 -51.71 -60.34
CA ILE A 28 -32.68 -50.32 -59.85
C ILE A 28 -32.58 -50.30 -58.32
N ALA A 29 -33.31 -51.17 -57.62
CA ALA A 29 -33.21 -51.30 -56.17
C ALA A 29 -31.78 -51.64 -55.71
N LEU A 30 -31.08 -52.53 -56.44
CA LEU A 30 -29.68 -52.87 -56.15
C LEU A 30 -28.74 -51.68 -56.35
N ARG A 31 -28.92 -50.87 -57.39
CA ARG A 31 -28.11 -49.66 -57.64
C ARG A 31 -28.34 -48.59 -56.58
N VAL A 32 -29.59 -48.34 -56.20
CA VAL A 32 -29.93 -47.42 -55.11
C VAL A 32 -29.35 -47.90 -53.78
N PHE A 33 -29.38 -49.20 -53.52
CA PHE A 33 -28.75 -49.79 -52.33
C PHE A 33 -27.24 -49.61 -52.31
N ILE A 34 -26.55 -49.83 -53.43
CA ILE A 34 -25.09 -49.65 -53.54
C ILE A 34 -24.70 -48.18 -53.35
N ILE A 35 -25.44 -47.24 -53.94
CA ILE A 35 -25.21 -45.80 -53.77
C ILE A 35 -25.45 -45.38 -52.32
N GLY A 36 -26.56 -45.84 -51.72
CA GLY A 36 -26.86 -45.60 -50.31
C GLY A 36 -25.78 -46.15 -49.37
N LEU A 37 -25.26 -47.35 -49.66
CA LEU A 37 -24.17 -47.96 -48.91
C LEU A 37 -22.88 -47.13 -49.04
N SER A 38 -22.54 -46.68 -50.25
CA SER A 38 -21.34 -45.86 -50.50
C SER A 38 -21.39 -44.52 -49.75
N ILE A 39 -22.53 -43.84 -49.75
CA ILE A 39 -22.75 -42.60 -49.00
C ILE A 39 -22.62 -42.86 -47.50
N THR A 40 -23.25 -43.92 -47.00
CA THR A 40 -23.20 -44.29 -45.58
C THR A 40 -21.76 -44.56 -45.13
N VAL A 41 -20.98 -45.30 -45.92
CA VAL A 41 -19.56 -45.56 -45.63
C VAL A 41 -18.75 -44.27 -45.62
N SER A 42 -18.96 -43.37 -46.59
CA SER A 42 -18.27 -42.06 -46.63
C SER A 42 -18.55 -41.24 -45.37
N PHE A 43 -19.82 -41.10 -44.97
CA PHE A 43 -20.20 -40.39 -43.75
C PHE A 43 -19.66 -41.05 -42.49
N THR A 44 -19.58 -42.39 -42.46
CA THR A 44 -19.02 -43.13 -41.34
C THR A 44 -17.52 -42.87 -41.20
N VAL A 45 -16.77 -42.82 -42.31
CA VAL A 45 -15.33 -42.48 -42.30
C VAL A 45 -15.11 -41.05 -41.79
N VAL A 46 -15.94 -40.09 -42.23
CA VAL A 46 -15.87 -38.71 -41.73
C VAL A 46 -16.20 -38.63 -40.24
N ALA A 47 -17.25 -39.32 -39.79
CA ALA A 47 -17.64 -39.36 -38.38
C ALA A 47 -16.55 -40.00 -37.49
N VAL A 48 -15.94 -41.10 -37.94
CA VAL A 48 -14.81 -41.74 -37.26
C VAL A 48 -13.61 -40.80 -37.22
N GLN A 49 -13.32 -40.07 -38.30
CA GLN A 49 -12.22 -39.12 -38.33
C GLN A 49 -12.48 -37.92 -37.40
N LEU A 50 -13.72 -37.43 -37.31
CA LEU A 50 -14.13 -36.38 -36.38
C LEU A 50 -14.04 -36.85 -34.92
N ILE A 51 -14.50 -38.06 -34.60
CA ILE A 51 -14.35 -38.65 -33.27
C ILE A 51 -12.88 -38.85 -32.93
N ARG A 52 -12.07 -39.35 -33.88
CA ARG A 52 -10.62 -39.49 -33.71
C ARG A 52 -9.95 -38.14 -33.44
N LEU A 53 -10.32 -37.09 -34.17
CA LEU A 53 -9.82 -35.73 -33.94
C LEU A 53 -10.31 -35.15 -32.61
N ALA A 54 -11.54 -35.45 -32.19
CA ALA A 54 -12.07 -35.01 -30.89
C ALA A 54 -11.36 -35.70 -29.72
N VAL A 55 -11.13 -37.01 -29.81
CA VAL A 55 -10.45 -37.82 -28.77
C VAL A 55 -8.95 -37.52 -28.72
N ILE A 56 -8.28 -37.40 -29.88
CA ILE A 56 -6.85 -37.01 -29.94
C ILE A 56 -6.68 -35.52 -29.58
N GLY A 57 -7.65 -34.66 -29.91
CA GLY A 57 -7.69 -33.25 -29.53
C GLY A 57 -7.82 -33.04 -28.02
N GLN A 58 -8.58 -33.89 -27.33
CA GLN A 58 -8.64 -33.91 -25.86
C GLN A 58 -7.38 -34.49 -25.21
N ASN A 59 -6.75 -35.52 -25.78
CA ASN A 59 -5.53 -36.10 -25.22
C ASN A 59 -4.24 -35.30 -25.50
N ARG A 60 -4.22 -34.45 -26.53
CA ARG A 60 -3.08 -33.52 -26.79
C ARG A 60 -2.99 -32.35 -25.83
N GLN A 61 -4.01 -32.06 -25.02
CA GLN A 61 -3.89 -31.07 -23.95
C GLN A 61 -3.04 -31.57 -22.76
N ASN A 62 -2.76 -32.87 -22.67
CA ASN A 62 -2.10 -33.46 -21.49
C ASN A 62 -0.73 -34.11 -21.76
N THR A 63 -0.11 -33.91 -22.91
CA THR A 63 1.25 -34.43 -23.18
C THR A 63 2.29 -33.32 -23.18
N ASN A 64 2.93 -33.12 -22.03
CA ASN A 64 4.31 -32.68 -21.83
C ASN A 64 4.84 -31.61 -22.80
N THR A 65 4.57 -30.34 -22.48
CA THR A 65 5.61 -29.31 -22.56
C THR A 65 5.69 -28.64 -21.20
N SER A 66 6.40 -29.29 -20.26
CA SER A 66 6.85 -28.69 -19.01
C SER A 66 7.89 -27.60 -19.30
N GLN A 67 7.46 -26.51 -19.95
CA GLN A 67 8.04 -25.21 -19.69
C GLN A 67 7.08 -24.56 -18.72
N THR A 68 7.55 -24.35 -17.49
CA THR A 68 6.82 -23.73 -16.38
C THR A 68 6.06 -22.50 -16.87
N ILE A 69 4.78 -22.68 -17.20
CA ILE A 69 3.84 -21.57 -17.28
C ILE A 69 3.80 -21.04 -15.85
N GLY A 70 4.41 -19.88 -15.62
CA GLY A 70 4.47 -19.32 -14.27
C GLY A 70 3.05 -19.21 -13.71
N GLU A 71 2.78 -19.85 -12.58
CA GLU A 71 1.51 -19.73 -11.87
C GLU A 71 1.29 -18.24 -11.53
N PHE A 72 0.15 -17.68 -11.95
CA PHE A 72 -0.21 -16.31 -11.63
C PHE A 72 -1.01 -16.26 -10.35
N TYR A 73 -1.07 -15.07 -9.77
CA TYR A 73 -1.94 -14.80 -8.64
C TYR A 73 -3.06 -13.86 -9.07
N SER A 74 -4.30 -14.25 -8.81
CA SER A 74 -5.46 -13.38 -8.92
C SER A 74 -5.82 -12.85 -7.54
N ARG A 75 -6.02 -11.55 -7.42
CA ARG A 75 -6.06 -10.83 -6.14
C ARG A 75 -7.38 -10.09 -5.99
N PRO A 76 -7.96 -10.03 -4.78
CA PRO A 76 -9.14 -9.22 -4.53
C PRO A 76 -8.80 -7.73 -4.66
N ASP A 77 -9.84 -6.92 -4.86
CA ASP A 77 -9.69 -5.48 -4.81
C ASP A 77 -9.25 -5.02 -3.42
N ILE A 78 -8.44 -3.97 -3.38
CA ILE A 78 -8.20 -3.18 -2.16
C ILE A 78 -9.04 -1.93 -2.28
N VAL A 79 -9.84 -1.67 -1.24
CA VAL A 79 -10.69 -0.49 -1.17
C VAL A 79 -10.44 0.29 0.11
N ASP A 80 -10.69 1.59 0.06
CA ASP A 80 -10.65 2.45 1.23
C ASP A 80 -11.87 2.18 2.14
N ARG A 81 -11.94 2.85 3.30
CA ARG A 81 -13.01 2.64 4.28
C ARG A 81 -14.43 2.87 3.74
N HIS A 82 -14.57 3.64 2.67
CA HIS A 82 -15.84 3.97 2.01
C HIS A 82 -16.08 3.13 0.74
N GLY A 83 -15.23 2.15 0.45
CA GLY A 83 -15.36 1.27 -0.72
C GLY A 83 -14.75 1.84 -2.00
N ARG A 84 -13.97 2.92 -1.94
CA ARG A 84 -13.30 3.48 -3.14
C ARG A 84 -12.08 2.64 -3.49
N LEU A 85 -11.93 2.31 -4.77
CA LEU A 85 -10.84 1.48 -5.29
C LEU A 85 -9.46 2.11 -5.05
N LEU A 86 -8.56 1.31 -4.48
CA LEU A 86 -7.14 1.63 -4.28
C LEU A 86 -6.24 0.73 -5.12
N ALA A 87 -6.62 -0.54 -5.30
CA ALA A 87 -5.97 -1.47 -6.22
C ALA A 87 -6.94 -2.52 -6.74
N THR A 88 -6.76 -2.96 -7.99
CA THR A 88 -7.62 -3.96 -8.65
C THR A 88 -6.83 -4.77 -9.67
N ASP A 89 -7.29 -5.97 -10.00
CA ASP A 89 -6.72 -6.79 -11.05
C ASP A 89 -7.48 -6.58 -12.37
N ILE A 90 -6.74 -6.35 -13.44
CA ILE A 90 -7.30 -6.34 -14.80
C ILE A 90 -6.70 -7.48 -15.62
N ALA A 91 -7.53 -8.07 -16.49
CA ALA A 91 -7.08 -9.06 -17.46
C ALA A 91 -6.45 -8.35 -18.65
N LEU A 92 -5.15 -8.57 -18.89
CA LEU A 92 -4.45 -7.99 -20.05
C LEU A 92 -3.82 -9.07 -20.94
N PRO A 93 -3.84 -8.89 -22.27
CA PRO A 93 -3.12 -9.75 -23.19
C PRO A 93 -1.60 -9.74 -22.94
N ALA A 94 -0.99 -10.92 -22.93
CA ALA A 94 0.44 -11.13 -23.00
C ALA A 94 0.76 -11.81 -24.34
N LEU A 95 1.65 -11.18 -25.11
CA LEU A 95 2.10 -11.68 -26.40
C LEU A 95 3.14 -12.78 -26.18
N PHE A 96 2.88 -13.95 -26.75
CA PHE A 96 3.83 -15.04 -26.82
C PHE A 96 4.02 -15.50 -28.27
N ALA A 97 5.11 -16.24 -28.49
CA ALA A 97 5.42 -16.88 -29.74
C ALA A 97 5.56 -18.40 -29.57
N ASP A 98 4.97 -19.15 -30.49
CA ASP A 98 5.23 -20.57 -30.73
C ASP A 98 6.17 -20.69 -31.94
N SER A 99 7.45 -20.98 -31.68
CA SER A 99 8.49 -20.98 -32.72
C SER A 99 8.26 -22.04 -33.80
N HIS A 100 7.53 -23.11 -33.47
CA HIS A 100 7.19 -24.17 -34.39
C HIS A 100 6.25 -23.69 -35.50
N LEU A 101 5.37 -22.74 -35.17
CA LEU A 101 4.39 -22.17 -36.09
C LEU A 101 4.91 -20.95 -36.86
N ILE A 102 6.03 -20.37 -36.42
CA ILE A 102 6.64 -19.20 -37.09
C ILE A 102 7.28 -19.61 -38.41
N THR A 103 6.81 -19.00 -39.50
CA THR A 103 7.33 -19.22 -40.86
C THR A 103 8.60 -18.42 -41.13
N SER A 104 8.57 -17.10 -40.90
CA SER A 104 9.70 -16.18 -41.12
C SER A 104 10.10 -15.50 -39.82
N VAL A 105 11.27 -15.86 -39.29
CA VAL A 105 11.79 -15.27 -38.04
C VAL A 105 12.14 -13.80 -38.23
N ASP A 106 12.73 -13.43 -39.37
CA ASP A 106 13.12 -12.06 -39.68
C ASP A 106 11.93 -11.11 -39.76
N GLU A 107 10.92 -11.48 -40.56
CA GLU A 107 9.70 -10.70 -40.75
C GLU A 107 8.92 -10.53 -39.44
N THR A 108 8.83 -11.60 -38.66
CA THR A 108 8.18 -11.57 -37.34
C THR A 108 8.90 -10.59 -36.41
N ILE A 109 10.24 -10.63 -36.37
CA ILE A 109 11.02 -9.73 -35.50
C ILE A 109 10.89 -8.28 -35.96
N GLU A 110 10.97 -8.01 -37.26
CA GLU A 110 10.86 -6.66 -37.80
C GLU A 110 9.49 -6.05 -37.49
N SER A 111 8.42 -6.81 -37.73
CA SER A 111 7.04 -6.38 -37.45
C SER A 111 6.82 -6.08 -35.97
N ILE A 112 7.30 -6.97 -35.08
CA ILE A 112 7.15 -6.79 -33.63
C ILE A 112 8.04 -5.64 -33.12
N LYS A 113 9.26 -5.48 -33.65
CA LYS A 113 10.19 -4.43 -33.23
C LYS A 113 9.65 -3.02 -33.53
N ASN A 114 8.92 -2.86 -34.63
CA ASN A 114 8.24 -1.61 -34.95
C ASN A 114 7.21 -1.21 -33.88
N ILE A 115 6.58 -2.20 -33.22
CA ILE A 115 5.59 -1.98 -32.16
C ILE A 115 6.26 -1.85 -30.78
N PHE A 116 7.29 -2.66 -30.52
CA PHE A 116 8.03 -2.72 -29.26
C PHE A 116 9.53 -2.50 -29.51
N PRO A 117 9.97 -1.23 -29.67
CA PRO A 117 11.35 -0.90 -29.99
C PRO A 117 12.36 -1.37 -28.94
N GLU A 118 11.91 -1.58 -27.70
CA GLU A 118 12.73 -2.02 -26.57
C GLU A 118 13.05 -3.52 -26.56
N LEU A 119 12.48 -4.31 -27.47
CA LEU A 119 12.73 -5.75 -27.53
C LEU A 119 14.18 -6.05 -27.90
N ASN A 120 14.79 -6.98 -27.15
CA ASN A 120 16.11 -7.49 -27.48
C ASN A 120 16.02 -8.48 -28.65
N THR A 121 16.20 -7.97 -29.86
CA THR A 121 16.08 -8.74 -31.12
C THR A 121 17.00 -9.94 -31.17
N THR A 122 18.19 -9.88 -30.56
CA THR A 122 19.15 -11.00 -30.53
C THR A 122 18.62 -12.17 -29.69
N LYS A 123 18.05 -11.87 -28.51
CA LYS A 123 17.42 -12.89 -27.65
C LYS A 123 16.16 -13.46 -28.28
N VAL A 124 15.32 -12.60 -28.85
CA VAL A 124 14.08 -13.02 -29.53
C VAL A 124 14.42 -13.92 -30.71
N ARG A 125 15.34 -13.51 -31.60
CA ARG A 125 15.80 -14.33 -32.72
C ARG A 125 16.25 -15.71 -32.29
N ARG A 126 17.12 -15.80 -31.29
CA ARG A 126 17.58 -17.08 -30.75
C ARG A 126 16.42 -17.95 -30.26
N ALA A 127 15.43 -17.35 -29.61
CA ALA A 127 14.26 -18.06 -29.12
C ALA A 127 13.31 -18.51 -30.23
N LEU A 128 13.12 -17.70 -31.27
CA LEU A 128 12.22 -18.01 -32.40
C LEU A 128 12.85 -18.98 -33.42
N SER A 129 14.18 -19.05 -33.49
CA SER A 129 14.91 -20.03 -34.32
C SER A 129 14.88 -21.45 -33.73
N ASP A 130 14.70 -21.60 -32.43
CA ASP A 130 14.60 -22.89 -31.74
C ASP A 130 13.23 -23.53 -31.99
N LYS A 131 13.08 -24.35 -33.04
CA LYS A 131 11.81 -24.96 -33.48
C LYS A 131 11.16 -25.94 -32.50
N ASN A 132 11.85 -26.29 -31.42
CA ASN A 132 11.31 -27.11 -30.33
C ASN A 132 10.57 -26.29 -29.27
N ARG A 133 10.68 -24.95 -29.32
CA ARG A 133 10.12 -24.04 -28.32
C ARG A 133 8.67 -23.65 -28.60
N ARG A 134 7.74 -24.32 -27.93
CA ARG A 134 6.29 -24.05 -28.08
C ARG A 134 5.82 -22.74 -27.43
N TYR A 135 6.56 -22.19 -26.47
CA TYR A 135 6.20 -20.97 -25.78
C TYR A 135 7.40 -20.07 -25.52
N TYR A 136 7.33 -18.84 -26.03
CA TYR A 136 8.26 -17.78 -25.69
C TYR A 136 7.51 -16.48 -25.42
N LEU A 137 7.58 -16.00 -24.19
CA LEU A 137 6.96 -14.73 -23.81
C LEU A 137 7.73 -13.56 -24.45
N LEU A 138 7.06 -12.83 -25.32
CA LEU A 138 7.62 -11.66 -25.99
C LEU A 138 7.38 -10.39 -25.16
N LYS A 139 6.13 -10.16 -24.76
CA LYS A 139 5.73 -8.95 -24.04
C LYS A 139 4.52 -9.21 -23.16
N ARG A 140 4.55 -8.70 -21.93
CA ARG A 140 3.41 -8.74 -21.00
C ARG A 140 2.61 -7.45 -21.04
N ALA A 141 1.36 -7.53 -20.59
CA ALA A 141 0.47 -6.39 -20.40
C ALA A 141 0.35 -5.50 -21.65
N VAL A 142 0.18 -6.15 -22.80
CA VAL A 142 -0.05 -5.49 -24.09
C VAL A 142 -1.41 -4.81 -24.05
N ALA A 143 -1.47 -3.55 -24.47
CA ALA A 143 -2.74 -2.84 -24.55
C ALA A 143 -3.69 -3.57 -25.53
N PRO A 144 -5.00 -3.71 -25.22
CA PRO A 144 -5.92 -4.47 -26.07
C PRO A 144 -5.91 -4.04 -27.54
N ARG A 145 -5.88 -2.72 -27.81
CA ARG A 145 -5.78 -2.17 -29.18
C ARG A 145 -4.52 -2.63 -29.92
N VAL A 146 -3.38 -2.69 -29.23
CA VAL A 146 -2.11 -3.16 -29.82
C VAL A 146 -2.18 -4.66 -30.09
N ALA A 147 -2.83 -5.43 -29.21
CA ALA A 147 -3.03 -6.86 -29.43
C ALA A 147 -3.91 -7.13 -30.67
N GLU A 148 -4.97 -6.34 -30.87
CA GLU A 148 -5.79 -6.39 -32.08
C GLU A 148 -4.98 -6.08 -33.34
N THR A 149 -4.11 -5.06 -33.29
CA THR A 149 -3.22 -4.72 -34.42
C THR A 149 -2.29 -5.88 -34.76
N ILE A 150 -1.67 -6.51 -33.77
CA ILE A 150 -0.77 -7.66 -33.98
C ILE A 150 -1.52 -8.87 -34.54
N ASN A 151 -2.73 -9.14 -34.04
CA ASN A 151 -3.57 -10.20 -34.58
C ASN A 151 -3.94 -9.93 -36.05
N ALA A 152 -4.22 -8.66 -36.40
CA ALA A 152 -4.57 -8.27 -37.77
C ALA A 152 -3.40 -8.40 -38.76
N MET A 153 -2.15 -8.46 -38.29
CA MET A 153 -0.98 -8.73 -39.15
C MET A 153 -0.93 -10.17 -39.68
N GLY A 154 -1.69 -11.09 -39.07
CA GLY A 154 -1.77 -12.49 -39.54
C GLY A 154 -0.46 -13.28 -39.40
N LEU A 155 0.46 -12.86 -38.53
CA LEU A 155 1.77 -13.50 -38.34
C LEU A 155 1.62 -14.89 -37.66
N PRO A 156 1.91 -15.99 -38.35
CA PRO A 156 1.76 -17.33 -37.78
C PRO A 156 2.67 -17.56 -36.58
N GLY A 157 2.11 -18.20 -35.55
CA GLY A 157 2.84 -18.51 -34.32
C GLY A 157 2.92 -17.38 -33.30
N LEU A 158 2.38 -16.18 -33.58
CA LEU A 158 2.10 -15.21 -32.54
C LEU A 158 0.73 -15.46 -31.92
N GLY A 159 0.65 -15.36 -30.61
CA GLY A 159 -0.57 -15.57 -29.87
C GLY A 159 -0.65 -14.69 -28.63
N PHE A 160 -1.86 -14.56 -28.11
CA PHE A 160 -2.10 -13.86 -26.86
C PHE A 160 -2.64 -14.81 -25.81
N ARG A 161 -2.12 -14.68 -24.61
CA ARG A 161 -2.73 -15.26 -23.41
C ARG A 161 -3.12 -14.13 -22.48
N SER A 162 -4.32 -14.21 -21.91
CA SER A 162 -4.74 -13.23 -20.92
C SER A 162 -4.05 -13.51 -19.57
N GLU A 163 -3.41 -12.51 -18.98
CA GLU A 163 -2.74 -12.57 -17.68
C GLU A 163 -3.33 -11.52 -16.72
N PRO A 164 -3.50 -11.83 -15.42
CA PRO A 164 -3.93 -10.83 -14.44
C PRO A 164 -2.80 -9.81 -14.22
N LYS A 165 -3.17 -8.52 -14.18
CA LYS A 165 -2.26 -7.43 -13.89
C LYS A 165 -2.83 -6.50 -12.83
N ARG A 166 -2.11 -6.33 -11.72
CA ARG A 166 -2.44 -5.32 -10.71
C ARG A 166 -2.38 -3.90 -11.25
N LYS A 167 -3.41 -3.11 -10.95
CA LYS A 167 -3.52 -1.68 -11.24
C LYS A 167 -3.89 -0.90 -9.99
N TYR A 168 -3.38 0.33 -9.93
CA TYR A 168 -3.56 1.26 -8.82
C TYR A 168 -4.17 2.56 -9.36
N PRO A 169 -5.50 2.76 -9.25
CA PRO A 169 -6.19 3.89 -9.90
C PRO A 169 -5.68 5.26 -9.47
N ASN A 170 -5.19 5.38 -8.24
CA ASN A 170 -4.70 6.64 -7.68
C ASN A 170 -3.18 6.85 -7.86
N VAL A 171 -2.55 6.03 -8.71
CA VAL A 171 -1.12 6.09 -9.07
C VAL A 171 -0.22 6.03 -7.84
N ARG A 172 0.18 7.17 -7.26
CA ARG A 172 1.11 7.26 -6.12
C ARG A 172 0.45 7.36 -4.75
N LEU A 173 -0.84 7.66 -4.69
CA LEU A 173 -1.54 7.88 -3.42
C LEU A 173 -1.45 6.63 -2.53
N ALA A 174 -1.02 6.80 -1.28
CA ALA A 174 -0.76 5.71 -0.33
C ALA A 174 0.23 4.65 -0.85
N GLY A 175 1.14 5.00 -1.77
CA GLY A 175 1.97 4.02 -2.48
C GLY A 175 2.79 3.09 -1.57
N HIS A 176 3.46 3.62 -0.55
CA HIS A 176 4.21 2.81 0.43
C HIS A 176 3.31 1.86 1.22
N LEU A 177 2.13 2.34 1.60
CA LEU A 177 1.16 1.58 2.37
C LEU A 177 0.58 0.43 1.55
N LEU A 178 0.17 0.71 0.31
CA LEU A 178 -0.33 -0.31 -0.62
C LEU A 178 0.76 -1.34 -0.90
N GLY A 179 2.00 -0.89 -1.10
CA GLY A 179 3.09 -1.75 -1.54
C GLY A 179 2.95 -2.13 -3.00
N TYR A 180 3.70 -3.15 -3.45
CA TYR A 180 3.67 -3.58 -4.85
C TYR A 180 3.58 -5.09 -5.01
N VAL A 181 3.30 -5.51 -6.25
CA VAL A 181 3.32 -6.91 -6.67
C VAL A 181 4.45 -7.15 -7.68
N ASP A 182 4.96 -8.37 -7.73
CA ASP A 182 5.93 -8.77 -8.73
C ASP A 182 5.29 -9.01 -10.11
N SER A 183 6.10 -9.52 -11.05
CA SER A 183 5.61 -9.84 -12.39
C SER A 183 4.51 -10.90 -12.41
N TYR A 184 4.45 -11.80 -11.44
CA TYR A 184 3.44 -12.87 -11.33
C TYR A 184 2.22 -12.46 -10.49
N ASN A 185 2.13 -11.17 -10.12
CA ASN A 185 1.06 -10.62 -9.29
C ASN A 185 1.15 -11.11 -7.81
N TYR A 186 2.33 -11.54 -7.36
CA TYR A 186 2.57 -11.89 -5.96
C TYR A 186 2.94 -10.63 -5.15
N GLY A 187 2.30 -10.42 -4.00
CA GLY A 187 2.51 -9.23 -3.19
C GLY A 187 3.86 -9.23 -2.48
N VAL A 188 4.68 -8.20 -2.69
CA VAL A 188 6.05 -8.14 -2.17
C VAL A 188 6.12 -7.34 -0.88
N THR A 189 5.47 -6.17 -0.83
CA THR A 189 5.47 -5.26 0.34
C THR A 189 4.07 -4.73 0.64
N GLY A 190 3.93 -3.99 1.76
CA GLY A 190 2.72 -3.28 2.13
C GLY A 190 1.48 -4.19 2.28
N VAL A 191 0.32 -3.61 2.00
CA VAL A 191 -0.98 -4.32 1.99
C VAL A 191 -0.99 -5.43 0.95
N GLU A 192 -0.27 -5.30 -0.16
CA GLU A 192 -0.16 -6.38 -1.14
C GLU A 192 0.50 -7.64 -0.53
N HIS A 193 1.56 -7.49 0.26
CA HIS A 193 2.14 -8.64 0.95
C HIS A 193 1.18 -9.27 1.98
N LEU A 194 0.46 -8.41 2.72
CA LEU A 194 -0.55 -8.84 3.70
C LEU A 194 -1.64 -9.71 3.05
N LEU A 195 -2.12 -9.33 1.86
CA LEU A 195 -3.14 -10.07 1.11
C LEU A 195 -2.75 -11.51 0.80
N ASN A 196 -1.45 -11.80 0.64
CA ASN A 196 -0.99 -13.17 0.40
C ASN A 196 -1.32 -14.11 1.59
N ARG A 197 -1.47 -13.55 2.81
CA ARG A 197 -1.74 -14.31 4.04
C ARG A 197 -3.24 -14.48 4.31
N ASN A 198 -4.05 -13.48 3.95
CA ASN A 198 -5.48 -13.40 4.33
C ASN A 198 -6.45 -14.18 3.44
N LYS A 199 -5.99 -15.27 2.79
CA LYS A 199 -6.81 -16.20 1.98
C LYS A 199 -7.75 -15.54 0.97
N GLY A 200 -7.34 -14.41 0.39
CA GLY A 200 -8.01 -13.77 -0.74
C GLY A 200 -7.33 -14.05 -2.07
N VAL A 201 -6.03 -14.33 -2.07
CA VAL A 201 -5.21 -14.49 -3.27
C VAL A 201 -5.32 -15.93 -3.81
N ARG A 202 -5.69 -16.07 -5.09
CA ARG A 202 -5.89 -17.37 -5.75
C ARG A 202 -4.78 -17.61 -6.77
N ARG A 203 -4.21 -18.82 -6.79
CA ARG A 203 -3.37 -19.26 -7.90
C ARG A 203 -4.25 -19.49 -9.13
N VAL A 204 -3.84 -18.95 -10.27
CA VAL A 204 -4.56 -19.06 -11.54
C VAL A 204 -3.58 -19.35 -12.67
N ASP A 205 -4.01 -20.16 -13.61
CA ASP A 205 -3.31 -20.49 -14.85
C ASP A 205 -3.60 -19.48 -15.97
N HIS A 206 -4.78 -18.86 -15.95
CA HIS A 206 -5.25 -17.83 -16.89
C HIS A 206 -5.75 -16.55 -16.18
N ALA A 207 -6.15 -15.52 -16.93
CA ALA A 207 -6.73 -14.27 -16.38
C ALA A 207 -8.14 -14.41 -15.80
N THR A 208 -8.29 -15.30 -14.83
CA THR A 208 -9.47 -15.30 -13.98
C THR A 208 -9.34 -14.13 -13.02
N VAL A 209 -10.22 -13.13 -13.13
CA VAL A 209 -10.30 -12.03 -12.16
C VAL A 209 -10.89 -12.54 -10.86
N ASN A 210 -10.32 -12.12 -9.73
CA ASN A 210 -10.73 -12.61 -8.43
C ASN A 210 -12.07 -12.00 -8.01
N THR A 211 -13.06 -12.85 -7.73
CA THR A 211 -14.38 -12.43 -7.23
C THR A 211 -14.50 -12.49 -5.71
N ALA A 212 -13.38 -12.73 -5.00
CA ALA A 212 -13.35 -12.67 -3.54
C ALA A 212 -13.72 -11.26 -3.05
N SER A 213 -14.26 -11.19 -1.83
CA SER A 213 -14.61 -9.92 -1.21
C SER A 213 -13.39 -9.00 -1.11
N PRO A 214 -13.56 -7.68 -1.35
CA PRO A 214 -12.45 -6.74 -1.32
C PRO A 214 -11.87 -6.61 0.09
N LEU A 215 -10.55 -6.41 0.18
CA LEU A 215 -9.92 -6.01 1.43
C LEU A 215 -10.21 -4.53 1.66
N ARG A 216 -10.94 -4.23 2.73
CA ARG A 216 -11.28 -2.87 3.12
C ARG A 216 -10.25 -2.33 4.13
N LEU A 217 -9.62 -1.22 3.78
CA LEU A 217 -8.65 -0.53 4.63
C LEU A 217 -9.33 0.51 5.52
N THR A 218 -8.65 0.89 6.60
CA THR A 218 -9.06 2.01 7.49
C THR A 218 -8.82 3.38 6.87
N ILE A 219 -7.97 3.44 5.85
CA ILE A 219 -7.62 4.66 5.12
C ILE A 219 -8.87 5.32 4.52
N ASP A 220 -8.96 6.63 4.60
CA ASP A 220 -9.89 7.46 3.83
C ASP A 220 -9.11 8.19 2.74
N VAL A 221 -9.43 7.93 1.47
CA VAL A 221 -8.72 8.53 0.32
C VAL A 221 -8.68 10.06 0.38
N ARG A 222 -9.70 10.70 0.98
CA ARG A 222 -9.80 12.17 1.10
C ARG A 222 -8.80 12.70 2.11
N THR A 223 -8.68 12.03 3.26
CA THR A 223 -7.72 12.42 4.31
C THR A 223 -6.30 12.08 3.89
N GLN A 224 -6.10 10.95 3.22
CA GLN A 224 -4.81 10.57 2.62
C GLN A 224 -4.33 11.63 1.65
N TYR A 225 -5.18 12.03 0.70
CA TYR A 225 -4.85 13.07 -0.28
C TYR A 225 -4.56 14.42 0.40
N ALA A 226 -5.39 14.81 1.38
CA ALA A 226 -5.18 16.05 2.12
C ALA A 226 -3.82 16.07 2.83
N LEU A 227 -3.44 14.97 3.49
CA LEU A 227 -2.15 14.79 4.16
C LEU A 227 -0.99 14.86 3.18
N GLU A 228 -0.97 14.01 2.15
CA GLU A 228 0.14 13.96 1.17
C GLU A 228 0.35 15.30 0.48
N ARG A 229 -0.72 15.98 0.09
CA ARG A 229 -0.63 17.26 -0.59
C ARG A 229 -0.03 18.37 0.28
N GLU A 230 -0.38 18.43 1.57
CA GLU A 230 0.21 19.41 2.48
C GLU A 230 1.68 19.07 2.80
N LEU A 231 2.02 17.78 2.90
CA LEU A 231 3.42 17.35 3.02
C LEU A 231 4.23 17.71 1.77
N ILE A 232 3.70 17.50 0.56
CA ILE A 232 4.34 17.91 -0.71
C ILE A 232 4.53 19.42 -0.75
N ALA A 233 3.51 20.20 -0.37
CA ALA A 233 3.60 21.65 -0.29
C ALA A 233 4.68 22.08 0.72
N GLY A 234 4.76 21.43 1.87
CA GLY A 234 5.80 21.63 2.89
C GLY A 234 7.21 21.29 2.38
N ILE A 235 7.39 20.14 1.71
CA ILE A 235 8.67 19.76 1.10
C ILE A 235 9.13 20.85 0.11
N LYS A 236 8.23 21.32 -0.76
CA LYS A 236 8.55 22.38 -1.73
C LYS A 236 8.88 23.70 -1.05
N LYS A 237 8.07 24.12 -0.07
CA LYS A 237 8.23 25.38 0.65
C LYS A 237 9.54 25.44 1.44
N PHE A 238 9.87 24.33 2.11
CA PHE A 238 11.02 24.25 3.00
C PHE A 238 12.21 23.56 2.36
N LYS A 239 12.15 23.19 1.08
CA LYS A 239 13.20 22.42 0.38
C LYS A 239 13.69 21.21 1.19
N ALA A 240 12.78 20.54 1.90
CA ALA A 240 13.13 19.38 2.72
C ALA A 240 13.47 18.19 1.83
N LYS A 241 14.39 17.32 2.27
CA LYS A 241 14.77 16.10 1.53
C LYS A 241 13.65 15.06 1.52
N ALA A 242 12.92 14.96 2.62
CA ALA A 242 11.82 14.01 2.81
C ALA A 242 10.81 14.55 3.83
N ALA A 243 9.64 13.92 3.88
CA ALA A 243 8.65 14.17 4.93
C ALA A 243 7.83 12.91 5.21
N THR A 244 7.35 12.75 6.44
CA THR A 244 6.39 11.71 6.79
C THR A 244 5.19 12.34 7.50
N GLY A 245 4.05 11.66 7.41
CA GLY A 245 2.89 12.02 8.19
C GLY A 245 2.01 10.82 8.47
N VAL A 246 1.37 10.81 9.64
CA VAL A 246 0.37 9.81 9.99
C VAL A 246 -0.75 10.46 10.80
N LEU A 247 -1.98 10.14 10.42
CA LEU A 247 -3.20 10.49 11.13
C LEU A 247 -3.93 9.21 11.50
N PHE A 248 -4.19 9.00 12.78
CA PHE A 248 -4.94 7.86 13.25
C PHE A 248 -5.90 8.23 14.39
N GLU A 249 -6.93 7.42 14.55
CA GLU A 249 -7.97 7.62 15.56
C GLU A 249 -7.57 6.97 16.89
N VAL A 250 -7.51 7.76 17.95
CA VAL A 250 -6.87 7.37 19.22
C VAL A 250 -7.70 6.40 20.06
N GLN A 251 -8.98 6.25 19.73
CA GLN A 251 -9.92 5.38 20.44
C GLN A 251 -9.86 3.94 19.93
N ASN A 252 -9.51 3.76 18.66
CA ASN A 252 -9.71 2.50 17.96
C ASN A 252 -8.49 2.04 17.14
N GLY A 253 -7.45 2.88 17.06
CA GLY A 253 -6.20 2.61 16.36
C GLY A 253 -6.30 2.64 14.84
N GLU A 254 -7.44 3.02 14.25
CA GLU A 254 -7.60 3.07 12.80
C GLU A 254 -6.70 4.16 12.21
N ILE A 255 -5.82 3.79 11.30
CA ILE A 255 -5.02 4.76 10.52
C ILE A 255 -5.88 5.30 9.39
N TRP A 256 -6.17 6.59 9.42
CA TRP A 256 -6.98 7.26 8.39
C TRP A 256 -6.12 7.77 7.23
N ALA A 257 -4.87 8.13 7.52
CA ALA A 257 -3.90 8.52 6.51
C ALA A 257 -2.48 8.25 6.99
N ALA A 258 -1.60 7.80 6.10
CA ALA A 258 -0.18 7.57 6.37
C ALA A 258 0.65 7.75 5.10
N ALA A 259 1.72 8.53 5.17
CA ALA A 259 2.55 8.85 4.01
C ALA A 259 4.03 8.96 4.38
N SER A 260 4.88 8.50 3.46
CA SER A 260 6.31 8.81 3.40
C SER A 260 6.60 9.45 2.05
N LEU A 261 7.31 10.57 2.07
CA LEU A 261 7.69 11.33 0.88
C LEU A 261 9.22 11.45 0.78
N PRO A 262 9.81 11.36 -0.43
CA PRO A 262 9.14 11.23 -1.73
C PRO A 262 8.36 9.92 -1.88
N GLY A 263 7.11 10.02 -2.33
CA GLY A 263 6.21 8.87 -2.46
C GLY A 263 6.65 7.93 -3.58
N VAL A 264 6.01 6.78 -3.69
CA VAL A 264 6.29 5.76 -4.72
C VAL A 264 5.03 5.43 -5.49
N GLU A 265 5.17 5.13 -6.78
CA GLU A 265 4.11 4.48 -7.53
C GLU A 265 4.24 2.96 -7.38
N PRO A 266 3.26 2.25 -6.77
CA PRO A 266 3.25 0.80 -6.68
C PRO A 266 3.51 0.04 -7.98
N ALA A 267 3.07 0.59 -9.12
CA ALA A 267 3.29 -0.02 -10.43
C ALA A 267 4.72 0.18 -10.97
N ASN A 268 5.50 1.09 -10.37
CA ASN A 268 6.87 1.41 -10.76
C ASN A 268 7.87 0.80 -9.79
N ILE A 269 8.34 -0.41 -10.10
CA ILE A 269 9.28 -1.17 -9.26
C ILE A 269 10.59 -0.40 -9.03
N ASN A 270 11.05 0.39 -10.00
CA ASN A 270 12.28 1.17 -9.84
C ASN A 270 12.13 2.22 -8.72
N GLU A 271 10.96 2.85 -8.60
CA GLU A 271 10.68 3.75 -7.48
C GLU A 271 10.56 3.00 -6.16
N MET A 272 9.95 1.80 -6.15
CA MET A 272 9.82 0.98 -4.94
C MET A 272 11.18 0.51 -4.38
N MET A 273 12.16 0.28 -5.27
CA MET A 273 13.51 -0.16 -4.92
C MET A 273 14.49 0.99 -4.66
N ASP A 274 14.07 2.24 -4.93
CA ASP A 274 14.90 3.42 -4.71
C ASP A 274 15.02 3.73 -3.21
N ARG A 275 16.24 3.56 -2.67
CA ARG A 275 16.54 3.84 -1.26
C ARG A 275 16.23 5.28 -0.85
N SER A 276 16.28 6.24 -1.77
CA SER A 276 15.94 7.63 -1.48
C SER A 276 14.45 7.80 -1.16
N ARG A 277 13.61 6.89 -1.67
CA ARG A 277 12.16 6.84 -1.50
C ARG A 277 11.69 5.79 -0.50
N ARG A 278 12.55 5.30 0.39
CA ARG A 278 12.16 4.35 1.45
C ARG A 278 11.03 4.90 2.33
N ASP A 279 10.26 3.98 2.93
CA ASP A 279 9.20 4.32 3.89
C ASP A 279 9.79 4.73 5.24
N ARG A 280 10.10 6.02 5.38
CA ARG A 280 10.65 6.61 6.61
C ARG A 280 9.65 6.64 7.77
N LEU A 281 8.35 6.44 7.50
CA LEU A 281 7.33 6.51 8.53
C LEU A 281 7.40 5.29 9.46
N ALA A 282 7.63 4.10 8.90
CA ALA A 282 7.65 2.86 9.65
C ALA A 282 9.00 2.12 9.60
N SER A 283 9.78 2.25 8.52
CA SER A 283 10.97 1.42 8.28
C SER A 283 12.27 2.00 8.86
N ASP A 284 12.24 3.23 9.37
CA ASP A 284 13.41 3.96 9.86
C ASP A 284 13.22 4.44 11.29
N ALA A 285 14.30 4.49 12.05
CA ALA A 285 14.33 4.98 13.43
C ALA A 285 15.10 6.30 13.49
N PHE A 286 14.54 7.27 14.22
CA PHE A 286 15.13 8.59 14.37
C PHE A 286 15.07 9.05 15.82
N GLU A 287 16.08 9.79 16.25
CA GLU A 287 15.96 10.65 17.42
C GLU A 287 15.03 11.81 17.07
N LEU A 288 13.91 11.91 17.77
CA LEU A 288 12.89 12.94 17.49
C LEU A 288 13.06 14.17 18.40
N GLY A 289 14.02 14.12 19.32
CA GLY A 289 14.37 15.21 20.23
C GLY A 289 13.19 15.64 21.07
N SER A 290 12.95 16.94 21.09
CA SER A 290 12.10 17.63 22.07
C SER A 290 10.66 17.10 22.24
N VAL A 291 10.10 16.39 21.25
CA VAL A 291 8.79 15.74 21.40
C VAL A 291 8.79 14.64 22.49
N PHE A 292 9.95 14.06 22.82
CA PHE A 292 10.10 13.05 23.88
C PHE A 292 9.87 13.61 25.30
N ARG A 293 9.98 14.92 25.50
CA ARG A 293 9.69 15.54 26.80
C ARG A 293 8.28 15.22 27.30
N LEU A 294 7.34 14.97 26.38
CA LEU A 294 6.01 14.52 26.74
C LEU A 294 6.06 13.25 27.59
N PHE A 295 6.91 12.29 27.23
CA PHE A 295 7.05 11.02 27.96
C PHE A 295 7.78 11.20 29.27
N THR A 296 8.79 12.08 29.33
CA THR A 296 9.46 12.44 30.60
C THR A 296 8.49 13.09 31.58
N LEU A 297 7.67 14.03 31.10
CA LEU A 297 6.65 14.70 31.91
C LEU A 297 5.53 13.74 32.32
N ALA A 298 5.12 12.84 31.43
CA ALA A 298 4.19 11.78 31.75
C ALA A 298 4.76 10.89 32.87
N MET A 299 6.01 10.47 32.75
CA MET A 299 6.71 9.60 33.71
C MET A 299 6.79 10.22 35.11
N VAL A 300 7.28 11.45 35.24
CA VAL A 300 7.45 12.06 36.57
C VAL A 300 6.12 12.35 37.26
N MET A 301 5.07 12.66 36.50
CA MET A 301 3.71 12.85 37.03
C MET A 301 3.03 11.51 37.34
N ASP A 302 3.27 10.48 36.54
CA ASP A 302 2.62 9.17 36.69
C ASP A 302 3.24 8.31 37.78
N LEU A 303 4.52 8.54 38.09
CA LEU A 303 5.23 7.85 39.15
C LEU A 303 5.31 8.69 40.43
N ASP A 304 4.63 9.85 40.48
CA ASP A 304 4.65 10.82 41.57
C ASP A 304 6.08 11.21 42.03
N ILE A 305 7.03 11.27 41.09
CA ILE A 305 8.42 11.69 41.35
C ILE A 305 8.45 13.15 41.81
N VAL A 306 7.55 13.97 41.25
CA VAL A 306 7.41 15.38 41.58
C VAL A 306 5.94 15.74 41.77
N THR A 307 5.68 16.74 42.61
CA THR A 307 4.33 17.27 42.78
C THR A 307 3.90 18.12 41.58
N PRO A 308 2.60 18.28 41.29
CA PRO A 308 2.14 19.15 40.19
C PRO A 308 2.52 20.63 40.33
N LYS A 309 2.86 21.08 41.54
CA LYS A 309 3.32 22.44 41.85
C LYS A 309 4.85 22.55 41.95
N ALA A 310 5.58 21.48 41.65
CA ALA A 310 7.03 21.47 41.72
C ALA A 310 7.62 22.52 40.77
N LEU A 311 8.68 23.18 41.26
CA LEU A 311 9.48 24.13 40.51
C LEU A 311 10.90 23.56 40.39
N VAL A 312 11.35 23.36 39.16
CA VAL A 312 12.68 22.82 38.83
C VAL A 312 13.61 23.99 38.54
N ASP A 313 14.72 24.07 39.26
CA ASP A 313 15.74 25.08 39.00
C ASP A 313 16.53 24.72 37.75
N VAL A 314 16.46 25.57 36.72
CA VAL A 314 17.12 25.36 35.42
C VAL A 314 18.21 26.41 35.17
N THR A 315 18.61 27.14 36.21
CA THR A 315 19.56 28.26 36.09
C THR A 315 20.92 27.81 35.56
N ASN A 316 21.36 26.61 35.95
CA ASN A 316 22.68 26.09 35.60
C ASN A 316 22.57 24.91 34.63
N PRO A 317 23.48 24.81 33.63
CA PRO A 317 23.63 23.62 32.81
C PRO A 317 23.86 22.36 33.66
N ILE A 318 23.37 21.22 33.19
CA ILE A 318 23.68 19.92 33.80
C ILE A 318 25.07 19.50 33.31
N LYS A 319 25.96 19.16 34.24
CA LYS A 319 27.25 18.51 33.93
C LYS A 319 27.13 17.06 34.33
N ILE A 320 27.14 16.15 33.35
CA ILE A 320 27.03 14.72 33.58
C ILE A 320 28.12 14.00 32.79
N GLU A 321 29.01 13.32 33.51
CA GLU A 321 30.22 12.72 32.94
C GLU A 321 31.02 13.73 32.09
N SER A 322 31.23 13.43 30.80
CA SER A 322 31.93 14.31 29.85
C SER A 322 31.00 15.28 29.12
N PHE A 323 29.68 15.26 29.39
CA PHE A 323 28.68 16.03 28.66
C PHE A 323 28.17 17.23 29.48
N VAL A 324 27.91 18.33 28.78
CA VAL A 324 27.26 19.52 29.32
C VAL A 324 25.96 19.73 28.57
N ILE A 325 24.84 19.73 29.29
CA ILE A 325 23.51 19.94 28.73
C ILE A 325 23.05 21.35 29.08
N SER A 326 22.74 22.12 28.05
CA SER A 326 22.25 23.49 28.16
C SER A 326 20.96 23.69 27.38
N ASP A 327 20.24 24.75 27.75
CA ASP A 327 19.10 25.25 26.99
C ASP A 327 19.59 26.21 25.90
N GLU A 328 18.95 26.15 24.73
CA GLU A 328 19.19 27.09 23.62
C GLU A 328 18.97 28.55 24.07
N ASN A 329 17.95 28.77 24.91
CA ASN A 329 17.65 30.03 25.54
C ASN A 329 17.64 29.84 27.07
N PRO A 330 18.79 30.05 27.75
CA PRO A 330 18.89 29.83 29.19
C PRO A 330 17.87 30.66 29.98
N PHE A 331 17.33 30.06 31.04
CA PHE A 331 16.38 30.71 31.93
C PHE A 331 16.99 30.87 33.32
N ALA A 332 17.05 32.11 33.81
CA ALA A 332 17.49 32.40 35.16
C ALA A 332 16.32 32.14 36.13
N GLY A 333 16.31 30.98 36.79
CA GLY A 333 15.36 30.64 37.84
C GLY A 333 14.69 29.28 37.67
N LYS A 334 13.52 29.14 38.30
CA LYS A 334 12.78 27.88 38.35
C LYS A 334 11.62 27.85 37.36
N LEU A 335 11.42 26.69 36.74
CA LEU A 335 10.30 26.42 35.84
C LEU A 335 9.35 25.39 36.46
N SER A 336 8.05 25.62 36.32
CA SER A 336 7.05 24.57 36.50
C SER A 336 7.14 23.51 35.39
N LEU A 337 6.54 22.34 35.60
CA LEU A 337 6.45 21.29 34.58
C LEU A 337 5.89 21.80 33.25
N GLU A 338 4.89 22.69 33.33
CA GLU A 338 4.24 23.29 32.17
C GLU A 338 5.18 24.22 31.42
N GLN A 339 5.92 25.05 32.15
CA GLN A 339 6.92 25.93 31.54
C GLN A 339 8.11 25.16 30.96
N ILE A 340 8.51 24.02 31.55
CA ILE A 340 9.54 23.14 30.98
C ILE A 340 9.10 22.65 29.60
N MET A 341 7.83 22.27 29.43
CA MET A 341 7.27 21.88 28.13
C MET A 341 7.21 23.07 27.16
N ILE A 342 6.61 24.19 27.57
CA ILE A 342 6.36 25.37 26.73
C ILE A 342 7.66 26.02 26.26
N ARG A 343 8.64 26.17 27.17
CA ARG A 343 9.95 26.76 26.84
C ARG A 343 10.89 25.75 26.20
N SER A 344 10.54 24.46 26.24
CA SER A 344 11.33 23.35 25.72
C SER A 344 12.73 23.30 26.34
N SER A 345 12.80 23.30 27.69
CA SER A 345 14.05 23.26 28.46
C SER A 345 14.65 21.84 28.46
N ASN A 346 15.85 21.68 27.90
CA ASN A 346 16.67 20.46 27.98
C ASN A 346 17.08 20.22 29.43
N VAL A 347 17.53 21.27 30.12
CA VAL A 347 17.97 21.21 31.53
C VAL A 347 16.83 20.73 32.43
N GLY A 348 15.65 21.35 32.33
CA GLY A 348 14.50 20.96 33.15
C GLY A 348 14.07 19.52 32.92
N SER A 349 14.03 19.07 31.66
CA SER A 349 13.70 17.68 31.34
C SER A 349 14.79 16.69 31.77
N GLY A 350 16.06 17.08 31.67
CA GLY A 350 17.20 16.29 32.13
C GLY A 350 17.15 16.07 33.64
N ILE A 351 16.94 17.12 34.43
CA ILE A 351 16.81 17.02 35.90
C ILE A 351 15.62 16.12 36.29
N LEU A 352 14.49 16.25 35.61
CA LEU A 352 13.31 15.41 35.85
C LEU A 352 13.58 13.93 35.53
N ALA A 353 14.31 13.65 34.45
CA ALA A 353 14.70 12.29 34.09
C ALA A 353 15.70 11.72 35.10
N GLU A 354 16.71 12.50 35.50
CA GLU A 354 17.69 12.13 36.52
C GLU A 354 17.02 11.77 37.85
N ALA A 355 16.08 12.62 38.31
CA ALA A 355 15.32 12.39 39.54
C ALA A 355 14.48 11.10 39.51
N THR A 356 14.14 10.62 38.32
CA THR A 356 13.42 9.35 38.17
C THR A 356 14.34 8.14 38.33
N GLY A 357 15.58 8.26 37.84
CA GLY A 357 16.57 7.19 37.81
C GLY A 357 16.42 6.25 36.61
N SER A 358 17.54 5.61 36.24
CA SER A 358 17.68 4.84 35.00
C SER A 358 16.74 3.63 34.90
N GLU A 359 16.65 2.84 35.97
CA GLU A 359 15.81 1.63 36.01
C GLU A 359 14.32 1.97 35.83
N ARG A 360 13.84 3.02 36.51
CA ARG A 360 12.45 3.47 36.41
C ARG A 360 12.15 4.06 35.04
N GLN A 361 13.08 4.83 34.46
CA GLN A 361 12.91 5.37 33.12
C GLN A 361 12.86 4.25 32.07
N HIS A 362 13.79 3.31 32.11
CA HIS A 362 13.78 2.15 31.22
C HIS A 362 12.46 1.37 31.33
N SER A 363 12.05 1.04 32.56
CA SER A 363 10.79 0.31 32.82
C SER A 363 9.56 1.07 32.33
N PHE A 364 9.54 2.40 32.48
CA PHE A 364 8.46 3.24 31.97
C PHE A 364 8.42 3.22 30.43
N PHE A 365 9.57 3.37 29.77
CA PHE A 365 9.68 3.39 28.30
C PHE A 365 9.32 2.04 27.69
N GLU A 366 9.68 0.95 28.37
CA GLU A 366 9.25 -0.40 28.01
C GLU A 366 7.74 -0.54 28.16
N ARG A 367 7.17 -0.13 29.29
CA ARG A 367 5.72 -0.18 29.55
C ARG A 367 4.92 0.54 28.47
N ILE A 368 5.34 1.73 28.05
CA ILE A 368 4.62 2.52 27.04
C ILE A 368 4.91 2.10 25.59
N GLY A 369 5.83 1.14 25.38
CA GLY A 369 6.10 0.56 24.06
C GLY A 369 7.12 1.31 23.21
N LEU A 370 8.06 2.05 23.81
CA LEU A 370 9.15 2.72 23.08
C LEU A 370 10.41 1.85 22.93
N THR A 371 10.48 0.69 23.59
CA THR A 371 11.66 -0.20 23.53
C THR A 371 11.52 -1.37 22.55
N ARG A 372 10.35 -1.54 21.93
CA ARG A 372 10.07 -2.66 21.02
C ARG A 372 9.33 -2.20 19.78
N ALA A 373 9.59 -2.86 18.64
CA ALA A 373 8.86 -2.60 17.40
C ALA A 373 7.36 -2.90 17.54
N ILE A 374 6.54 -2.16 16.82
CA ILE A 374 5.17 -2.59 16.53
C ILE A 374 5.30 -3.74 15.52
N ASN A 375 4.88 -4.94 15.90
CA ASN A 375 4.92 -6.11 15.04
C ASN A 375 3.55 -6.78 15.00
N ARG A 376 2.69 -6.27 14.12
CA ARG A 376 1.37 -6.82 13.82
C ARG A 376 1.32 -7.38 12.42
N GLU A 377 0.21 -8.05 12.11
CA GLU A 377 -0.01 -8.65 10.80
C GLU A 377 0.01 -7.57 9.69
N ASP A 378 -0.70 -6.47 9.93
CA ASP A 378 -0.95 -5.39 8.98
C ASP A 378 0.00 -4.20 9.13
N ILE A 379 0.68 -4.06 10.27
CA ILE A 379 1.59 -2.95 10.56
C ILE A 379 2.87 -3.47 11.19
N LYS A 380 4.00 -3.07 10.63
CA LYS A 380 5.33 -3.35 11.17
C LYS A 380 6.18 -2.11 11.16
N THR A 381 6.85 -1.84 12.28
CA THR A 381 7.89 -0.80 12.35
C THR A 381 9.27 -1.44 12.48
N ILE A 382 10.31 -0.68 12.17
CA ILE A 382 11.66 -1.01 12.59
C ILE A 382 11.75 -1.10 14.12
N SER A 383 12.70 -1.89 14.61
CA SER A 383 13.06 -1.91 16.03
C SER A 383 13.65 -0.56 16.45
N PRO A 384 13.29 -0.05 17.64
CA PRO A 384 13.98 1.09 18.24
C PRO A 384 15.48 0.85 18.36
N VAL A 385 16.26 1.92 18.21
CA VAL A 385 17.67 1.92 18.59
C VAL A 385 17.75 2.43 20.02
N LEU A 386 18.17 1.54 20.91
CA LEU A 386 18.34 1.80 22.34
C LEU A 386 19.82 2.00 22.65
N PRO A 387 20.16 2.73 23.73
CA PRO A 387 21.55 2.84 24.13
C PRO A 387 22.08 1.47 24.57
N LYS A 388 23.39 1.25 24.40
CA LYS A 388 24.05 0.01 24.84
C LYS A 388 23.99 -0.15 26.36
N THR A 389 24.08 0.97 27.07
CA THR A 389 24.00 1.10 28.52
C THR A 389 22.92 2.11 28.86
N TRP A 390 22.10 1.83 29.88
CA TRP A 390 21.10 2.77 30.38
C TRP A 390 21.61 3.37 31.69
N GLY A 391 22.66 4.18 31.62
CA GLY A 391 23.29 4.82 32.76
C GLY A 391 22.69 6.20 33.04
N ALA A 392 23.36 6.97 33.91
CA ALA A 392 22.90 8.30 34.29
C ALA A 392 22.95 9.28 33.09
N ALA A 393 24.03 9.29 32.31
CA ALA A 393 24.16 10.14 31.12
C ALA A 393 23.09 9.84 30.06
N GLU A 394 22.80 8.57 29.79
CA GLU A 394 21.72 8.17 28.88
C GLU A 394 20.35 8.54 29.46
N THR A 395 20.16 8.40 30.76
CA THR A 395 18.88 8.76 31.41
C THR A 395 18.55 10.24 31.20
N VAL A 396 19.55 11.10 31.39
CA VAL A 396 19.39 12.55 31.22
C VAL A 396 19.17 12.91 29.74
N SER A 397 19.97 12.35 28.82
CA SER A 397 19.83 12.61 27.38
C SER A 397 18.50 12.13 26.78
N ILE A 398 18.06 10.93 27.17
CA ILE A 398 16.74 10.39 26.79
C ILE A 398 15.63 11.28 27.35
N GLY A 399 15.84 11.91 28.51
CA GLY A 399 14.92 12.84 29.13
C GLY A 399 14.46 13.98 28.22
N PHE A 400 15.33 14.45 27.32
CA PHE A 400 15.01 15.47 26.31
C PHE A 400 15.02 14.95 24.86
N GLY A 401 15.19 13.63 24.66
CA GLY A 401 14.92 12.94 23.39
C GLY A 401 16.13 12.58 22.53
N TYR A 402 17.31 12.47 23.13
CA TYR A 402 18.54 12.00 22.49
C TYR A 402 19.01 10.69 23.13
N GLY A 403 19.72 9.83 22.40
CA GLY A 403 20.13 8.50 22.88
C GLY A 403 19.10 7.39 22.69
N ILE A 404 17.93 7.71 22.11
CA ILE A 404 16.89 6.74 21.72
C ILE A 404 16.29 7.12 20.37
N ALA A 405 16.28 6.18 19.43
CA ALA A 405 15.69 6.38 18.10
C ALA A 405 14.48 5.46 17.90
N VAL A 406 13.37 6.02 17.42
CA VAL A 406 12.11 5.29 17.16
C VAL A 406 11.54 5.68 15.80
N SER A 407 10.67 4.83 15.24
CA SER A 407 9.96 5.22 14.02
C SER A 407 8.93 6.33 14.30
N PRO A 408 8.70 7.27 13.36
CA PRO A 408 7.66 8.28 13.54
C PRO A 408 6.26 7.67 13.75
N LEU A 409 5.97 6.52 13.14
CA LEU A 409 4.72 5.78 13.37
C LEU A 409 4.61 5.29 14.82
N GLN A 410 5.66 4.66 15.34
CA GLN A 410 5.69 4.18 16.72
C GLN A 410 5.52 5.34 17.71
N PHE A 411 6.26 6.44 17.51
CA PHE A 411 6.12 7.65 18.32
C PHE A 411 4.66 8.13 18.31
N ALA A 412 4.05 8.23 17.12
CA ALA A 412 2.68 8.72 16.98
C ALA A 412 1.69 7.86 17.78
N VAL A 413 1.80 6.54 17.73
CA VAL A 413 0.95 5.58 18.48
C VAL A 413 1.10 5.76 19.98
N VAL A 414 2.33 5.87 20.48
CA VAL A 414 2.59 6.09 21.92
C VAL A 414 2.08 7.47 22.35
N PHE A 415 2.33 8.51 21.56
CA PHE A 415 1.78 9.85 21.77
C PHE A 415 0.25 9.83 21.88
N GLY A 416 -0.44 9.15 20.96
CA GLY A 416 -1.90 8.99 21.01
C GLY A 416 -2.37 8.32 22.30
N SER A 417 -1.61 7.32 22.79
CA SER A 417 -1.89 6.62 24.04
C SER A 417 -1.69 7.52 25.27
N MET A 418 -0.81 8.51 25.21
CA MET A 418 -0.63 9.48 26.31
C MET A 418 -1.79 10.45 26.43
N VAL A 419 -2.50 10.75 25.34
CA VAL A 419 -3.59 11.75 25.32
C VAL A 419 -4.98 11.13 25.40
N ASN A 420 -5.16 9.86 25.07
CA ASN A 420 -6.49 9.21 25.03
C ASN A 420 -7.03 8.75 26.41
N GLY A 421 -6.48 9.26 27.52
CA GLY A 421 -6.76 8.76 28.86
C GLY A 421 -5.70 7.78 29.39
N GLY A 422 -4.60 7.58 28.65
CA GLY A 422 -3.49 6.73 29.09
C GLY A 422 -3.66 5.26 28.70
N ILE A 423 -4.47 4.96 27.69
CA ILE A 423 -4.78 3.59 27.26
C ILE A 423 -3.94 3.27 26.03
N SER A 424 -3.29 2.11 26.03
CA SER A 424 -2.50 1.63 24.90
C SER A 424 -3.33 1.57 23.61
N ILE A 425 -2.73 1.93 22.48
CA ILE A 425 -3.36 1.91 21.17
C ILE A 425 -2.76 0.78 20.33
N ILE A 426 -3.63 -0.04 19.76
CA ILE A 426 -3.25 -1.07 18.79
C ILE A 426 -3.58 -0.51 17.40
N PRO A 427 -2.59 -0.04 16.62
CA PRO A 427 -2.87 0.54 15.31
C PRO A 427 -3.31 -0.55 14.33
N THR A 428 -4.14 -0.17 13.35
CA THR A 428 -4.57 -1.08 12.27
C THR A 428 -4.85 -0.38 10.95
N LEU A 429 -4.50 -1.07 9.87
CA LEU A 429 -4.78 -0.72 8.48
C LEU A 429 -6.02 -1.45 7.92
N ILE A 430 -6.49 -2.50 8.59
CA ILE A 430 -7.64 -3.30 8.14
C ILE A 430 -8.89 -2.78 8.83
N LEU A 431 -9.93 -2.45 8.05
CA LEU A 431 -11.21 -2.06 8.62
C LEU A 431 -11.96 -3.31 9.12
N GLN A 432 -12.37 -3.31 10.40
CA GLN A 432 -13.11 -4.41 11.03
C GLN A 432 -12.44 -5.79 10.81
N PRO A 433 -11.20 -5.99 11.29
CA PRO A 433 -10.57 -7.30 11.21
C PRO A 433 -11.43 -8.33 11.96
N SER A 434 -11.51 -9.55 11.45
CA SER A 434 -12.31 -10.64 12.02
C SER A 434 -12.03 -10.89 13.51
N ASN A 435 -10.80 -10.59 13.97
CA ASN A 435 -10.37 -10.63 15.35
C ASN A 435 -9.99 -9.23 15.87
N ARG A 436 -10.91 -8.26 15.81
CA ARG A 436 -10.64 -6.90 16.31
C ARG A 436 -10.40 -6.93 17.82
N VAL A 437 -9.16 -6.66 18.23
CA VAL A 437 -8.76 -6.51 19.63
C VAL A 437 -8.55 -5.04 19.94
N PHE A 438 -9.34 -4.51 20.87
CA PHE A 438 -9.05 -3.23 21.50
C PHE A 438 -8.17 -3.48 22.72
N SER A 439 -7.13 -2.67 22.88
CA SER A 439 -6.36 -2.72 24.11
C SER A 439 -7.17 -2.13 25.26
N LYS A 440 -7.09 -2.78 26.42
CA LYS A 440 -7.58 -2.25 27.70
C LYS A 440 -6.42 -1.94 28.65
N GLN A 441 -5.18 -2.01 28.16
CA GLN A 441 -4.00 -1.82 28.97
C GLN A 441 -3.81 -0.34 29.31
N GLN A 442 -3.87 -0.02 30.60
CA GLN A 442 -3.55 1.30 31.12
C GLN A 442 -2.02 1.48 31.17
N LEU A 443 -1.50 2.48 30.48
CA LEU A 443 -0.08 2.82 30.39
C LEU A 443 0.33 3.92 31.38
N ILE A 444 -0.53 4.93 31.55
CA ILE A 444 -0.40 6.01 32.53
C ILE A 444 -1.76 6.31 33.12
N ARG A 445 -1.86 6.91 34.29
CA ARG A 445 -3.14 7.28 34.93
C ARG A 445 -3.91 8.29 34.07
N ALA A 446 -5.24 8.21 34.12
CA ALA A 446 -6.11 9.14 33.41
C ALA A 446 -5.89 10.62 33.82
N LYS A 447 -5.55 10.87 35.09
CA LYS A 447 -5.20 12.21 35.60
C LYS A 447 -3.92 12.75 34.93
N THR A 448 -2.89 11.91 34.80
CA THR A 448 -1.65 12.24 34.07
C THR A 448 -1.97 12.60 32.63
N SER A 449 -2.72 11.74 31.95
CA SER A 449 -3.15 11.98 30.56
C SER A 449 -3.91 13.31 30.41
N SER A 450 -4.83 13.63 31.32
CA SER A 450 -5.55 14.91 31.31
C SER A 450 -4.61 16.10 31.46
N ARG A 451 -3.66 16.04 32.41
CA ARG A 451 -2.71 17.14 32.62
C ARG A 451 -1.80 17.35 31.41
N LEU A 452 -1.38 16.27 30.74
CA LEU A 452 -0.62 16.38 29.48
C LEU A 452 -1.42 17.10 28.40
N ARG A 453 -2.73 16.85 28.29
CA ARG A 453 -3.59 17.55 27.31
C ARG A 453 -3.66 19.05 27.58
N ASP A 454 -3.76 19.46 28.85
CA ASP A 454 -3.76 20.87 29.23
C ASP A 454 -2.45 21.55 28.79
N MET A 455 -1.31 20.92 29.09
CA MET A 455 0.01 21.45 28.73
C MET A 455 0.21 21.49 27.21
N LEU A 456 -0.23 20.46 26.48
CA LEU A 456 -0.20 20.40 25.02
C LEU A 456 -1.08 21.47 24.38
N ARG A 457 -2.24 21.76 24.98
CA ARG A 457 -3.09 22.85 24.53
C ARG A 457 -2.41 24.19 24.75
N GLN A 458 -1.88 24.41 25.94
CA GLN A 458 -1.20 25.66 26.28
C GLN A 458 0.01 25.89 25.38
N ASN A 459 0.77 24.85 25.03
CA ASN A 459 1.89 24.96 24.11
C ASN A 459 1.48 25.39 22.67
N VAL A 460 0.24 25.12 22.27
CA VAL A 460 -0.32 25.59 20.98
C VAL A 460 -0.96 26.97 21.10
N LEU A 461 -1.29 27.44 22.30
CA LEU A 461 -1.80 28.80 22.49
C LEU A 461 -0.64 29.79 22.62
N ASP A 462 0.26 29.52 23.56
CA ASP A 462 1.24 30.50 24.04
C ASP A 462 2.69 29.96 23.98
N GLY A 463 2.90 28.81 23.35
CA GLY A 463 4.21 28.14 23.26
C GLY A 463 4.73 27.95 21.84
N ARG A 464 5.72 27.04 21.69
CA ARG A 464 6.36 26.75 20.39
C ARG A 464 5.42 26.09 19.37
N GLY A 465 4.24 25.65 19.77
CA GLY A 465 3.24 25.04 18.91
C GLY A 465 2.28 26.03 18.22
N TRP A 466 2.39 27.34 18.48
CA TRP A 466 1.36 28.32 18.11
C TRP A 466 0.98 28.34 16.63
N ARG A 467 1.93 28.07 15.73
CA ARG A 467 1.67 28.00 14.28
C ARG A 467 0.79 26.83 13.84
N ALA A 468 0.55 25.86 14.72
CA ALA A 468 -0.38 24.75 14.49
C ALA A 468 -1.81 25.06 14.97
N ASN A 469 -2.06 26.22 15.59
CA ASN A 469 -3.39 26.59 16.05
C ASN A 469 -4.34 26.78 14.86
N VAL A 470 -5.51 26.16 14.91
CA VAL A 470 -6.52 26.27 13.84
C VAL A 470 -7.80 26.81 14.42
N VAL A 471 -8.21 28.00 13.97
CA VAL A 471 -9.44 28.64 14.44
C VAL A 471 -10.64 27.70 14.30
N GLY A 472 -11.33 27.47 15.42
CA GLY A 472 -12.48 26.57 15.51
C GLY A 472 -12.12 25.12 15.85
N TYR A 473 -10.85 24.71 15.82
CA TYR A 473 -10.43 23.39 16.26
C TYR A 473 -9.47 23.51 17.43
N ARG A 474 -9.82 22.89 18.55
CA ARG A 474 -8.97 22.91 19.76
C ARG A 474 -7.81 21.95 19.58
N VAL A 475 -6.72 22.45 19.03
CA VAL A 475 -5.48 21.68 18.79
C VAL A 475 -4.58 21.78 20.02
N GLY A 476 -4.05 20.63 20.46
CA GLY A 476 -2.90 20.56 21.35
C GLY A 476 -1.76 19.83 20.67
N GLY A 477 -0.52 20.17 20.99
CA GLY A 477 0.63 19.57 20.33
C GLY A 477 1.98 20.03 20.86
N ILE A 478 3.02 19.33 20.40
CA ILE A 478 4.41 19.54 20.80
C ILE A 478 5.32 19.49 19.57
N THR A 479 6.27 20.42 19.52
CA THR A 479 7.31 20.51 18.49
C THR A 479 8.56 19.75 18.91
N GLY A 480 9.32 19.22 17.95
CA GLY A 480 10.70 18.85 18.20
C GLY A 480 11.63 19.03 17.02
N THR A 481 12.80 19.59 17.32
CA THR A 481 13.93 19.70 16.40
C THR A 481 15.04 18.84 17.00
N ALA A 482 15.59 17.94 16.19
CA ALA A 482 16.70 17.09 16.57
C ALA A 482 17.76 17.13 15.47
N ASP A 483 19.02 16.97 15.85
CA ASP A 483 20.10 16.84 14.88
C ASP A 483 20.00 15.48 14.21
N LEU A 484 20.17 15.45 12.89
CA LEU A 484 20.14 14.20 12.15
C LEU A 484 21.44 13.44 12.40
N ALA A 485 21.36 12.23 12.94
CA ALA A 485 22.52 11.36 13.13
C ALA A 485 22.73 10.41 11.94
N ASN A 486 24.00 10.11 11.63
CA ASN A 486 24.38 8.93 10.87
C ASN A 486 25.00 7.88 11.81
N ASP A 487 25.42 6.73 11.26
CA ASP A 487 25.92 5.59 12.05
C ASP A 487 27.15 5.90 12.94
N VAL A 488 27.81 7.05 12.74
CA VAL A 488 29.06 7.42 13.43
C VAL A 488 28.95 8.76 14.16
N ASN A 489 28.31 9.77 13.57
CA ASN A 489 28.28 11.15 14.07
C ASN A 489 26.97 11.85 13.69
N TYR A 490 26.68 12.99 14.34
CA TYR A 490 25.66 13.92 13.86
C TYR A 490 26.08 14.53 12.52
N GLU A 491 25.14 14.58 11.57
CA GLU A 491 25.33 15.10 10.22
C GLU A 491 25.36 16.63 10.19
N GLY A 492 26.38 17.24 10.80
CA GLY A 492 26.64 18.68 10.74
C GLY A 492 25.41 19.52 11.06
N ASN A 493 24.96 20.35 10.10
CA ASN A 493 23.79 21.21 10.27
C ASN A 493 22.45 20.51 9.90
N SER A 494 22.38 19.23 9.56
CA SER A 494 21.12 18.58 9.15
C SER A 494 20.20 18.34 10.36
N VAL A 495 18.91 18.61 10.21
CA VAL A 495 17.94 18.46 11.32
C VAL A 495 16.71 17.65 10.90
N ILE A 496 16.11 16.98 11.87
CA ILE A 496 14.74 16.45 11.80
C ILE A 496 13.84 17.42 12.54
N THR A 497 12.71 17.77 11.93
CA THR A 497 11.68 18.57 12.59
C THR A 497 10.38 17.82 12.64
N SER A 498 9.73 17.81 13.80
CA SER A 498 8.51 17.06 14.03
C SER A 498 7.47 17.88 14.80
N PHE A 499 6.20 17.58 14.54
CA PHE A 499 5.09 18.08 15.33
C PHE A 499 4.09 16.96 15.57
N ALA A 500 3.88 16.65 16.84
CA ALA A 500 2.86 15.71 17.29
C ALA A 500 1.67 16.48 17.83
N ALA A 501 0.48 16.21 17.30
CA ALA A 501 -0.74 16.94 17.58
C ALA A 501 -1.88 15.99 17.93
N THR A 502 -2.82 16.47 18.74
CA THR A 502 -4.13 15.82 18.88
C THR A 502 -5.25 16.84 18.82
N PHE A 503 -6.38 16.41 18.24
CA PHE A 503 -7.55 17.26 18.07
C PHE A 503 -8.86 16.43 18.03
N PRO A 504 -9.96 16.99 18.56
CA PRO A 504 -10.00 18.07 19.56
C PRO A 504 -9.29 17.66 20.86
N ILE A 505 -8.57 18.58 21.50
CA ILE A 505 -7.75 18.27 22.67
C ILE A 505 -8.57 17.90 23.92
N ASP A 506 -9.79 18.41 24.10
CA ASP A 506 -10.58 18.12 25.32
C ASP A 506 -11.18 16.71 25.30
N LYS A 507 -11.49 16.21 24.09
CA LYS A 507 -11.93 14.84 23.84
C LYS A 507 -11.15 14.30 22.64
N PRO A 508 -9.89 13.87 22.85
CA PRO A 508 -9.02 13.41 21.78
C PRO A 508 -9.68 12.34 20.93
N ARG A 509 -9.74 12.62 19.63
CA ARG A 509 -10.21 11.67 18.63
C ARG A 509 -9.11 11.30 17.66
N PHE A 510 -8.29 12.27 17.26
CA PHE A 510 -7.20 12.03 16.32
C PHE A 510 -5.85 12.39 16.92
N ALA A 511 -4.83 11.60 16.58
CA ALA A 511 -3.44 11.96 16.72
C ALA A 511 -2.82 12.11 15.33
N LEU A 512 -2.05 13.18 15.16
CA LEU A 512 -1.34 13.53 13.94
C LEU A 512 0.14 13.68 14.27
N MET A 513 0.99 13.03 13.51
CA MET A 513 2.43 13.26 13.54
C MET A 513 2.87 13.74 12.15
N ILE A 514 3.60 14.85 12.09
CA ILE A 514 4.24 15.37 10.88
C ILE A 514 5.73 15.46 11.14
N THR A 515 6.55 14.94 10.23
CA THR A 515 8.02 15.02 10.32
C THR A 515 8.60 15.48 8.99
N PHE A 516 9.54 16.43 9.02
CA PHE A 516 10.37 16.80 7.87
C PHE A 516 11.83 16.46 8.14
N PHE A 517 12.49 15.94 7.11
CA PHE A 517 13.89 15.56 7.13
C PHE A 517 14.72 16.59 6.36
N ASP A 518 15.67 17.19 7.06
CA ASP A 518 16.57 18.23 6.60
C ASP A 518 15.84 19.38 5.86
N PRO A 519 14.88 20.06 6.51
CA PRO A 519 14.27 21.26 5.94
C PRO A 519 15.30 22.40 5.85
N GLN A 520 15.29 23.09 4.72
CA GLN A 520 16.12 24.25 4.36
C GLN A 520 15.24 25.47 3.96
N PRO A 521 14.34 25.95 4.84
CA PRO A 521 13.58 27.18 4.60
C PRO A 521 14.51 28.37 4.36
N LYS A 522 14.02 29.34 3.56
CA LYS A 522 14.72 30.62 3.40
C LYS A 522 14.77 31.36 4.74
N GLY A 523 15.91 31.98 5.05
CA GLY A 523 16.09 32.83 6.23
C GLY A 523 17.20 32.34 7.16
N THR A 524 17.06 32.63 8.45
CA THR A 524 18.04 32.30 9.49
C THR A 524 18.03 30.80 9.81
N LYS A 525 19.09 30.30 10.49
CA LYS A 525 19.12 28.91 10.98
C LYS A 525 17.91 28.58 11.88
N ALA A 526 17.42 29.54 12.66
CA ALA A 526 16.24 29.38 13.52
C ALA A 526 14.95 29.04 12.75
N MET A 527 14.86 29.43 11.46
CA MET A 527 13.73 29.07 10.59
C MET A 527 13.64 27.57 10.33
N ARG A 528 14.72 26.81 10.57
CA ARG A 528 14.77 25.35 10.40
C ARG A 528 14.15 24.59 11.57
N SER A 529 13.63 25.27 12.57
CA SER A 529 12.95 24.67 13.72
C SER A 529 11.58 24.11 13.36
N ALA A 530 11.13 23.10 14.11
CA ALA A 530 9.80 22.51 13.96
C ALA A 530 8.64 23.49 14.14
N GLU A 531 8.83 24.53 14.96
CA GLU A 531 7.88 25.63 15.09
C GLU A 531 7.62 26.32 13.73
N ASN A 532 8.65 26.46 12.90
CA ASN A 532 8.57 27.15 11.61
C ASN A 532 8.32 26.22 10.42
N THR A 533 8.48 24.90 10.60
CA THR A 533 8.33 23.89 9.54
C THR A 533 7.15 22.95 9.78
N ALA A 534 7.27 22.01 10.71
CA ALA A 534 6.30 20.95 10.94
C ALA A 534 4.97 21.46 11.54
N ALA A 535 5.02 22.38 12.51
CA ALA A 535 3.84 22.94 13.16
C ALA A 535 2.85 23.62 12.20
N PRO A 536 3.26 24.58 11.32
CA PRO A 536 2.32 25.19 10.39
C PRO A 536 1.70 24.19 9.42
N VAL A 537 2.48 23.20 8.95
CA VAL A 537 1.95 22.15 8.06
C VAL A 537 0.93 21.27 8.78
N ALA A 538 1.18 20.93 10.05
CA ALA A 538 0.19 20.22 10.86
C ALA A 538 -1.12 21.02 10.99
N GLY A 539 -1.03 22.35 11.21
CA GLY A 539 -2.20 23.23 11.20
C GLY A 539 -2.99 23.18 9.89
N GLU A 540 -2.31 23.20 8.73
CA GLU A 540 -2.95 23.08 7.41
C GLU A 540 -3.61 21.71 7.19
N VAL A 541 -2.95 20.63 7.62
CA VAL A 541 -3.51 19.27 7.57
C VAL A 541 -4.77 19.20 8.42
N ILE A 542 -4.72 19.64 9.67
CA ILE A 542 -5.86 19.63 10.59
C ILE A 542 -7.02 20.45 10.02
N ARG A 543 -6.77 21.65 9.50
CA ARG A 543 -7.80 22.52 8.91
C ARG A 543 -8.60 21.83 7.81
N ARG A 544 -7.93 21.01 7.00
CA ARG A 544 -8.55 20.28 5.88
C ARG A 544 -9.17 18.97 6.30
N VAL A 545 -8.53 18.25 7.22
CA VAL A 545 -8.96 16.90 7.57
C VAL A 545 -10.07 16.90 8.62
N ALA A 546 -10.03 17.80 9.61
CA ALA A 546 -11.05 17.88 10.65
C ALA A 546 -12.51 17.86 10.13
N PRO A 547 -12.91 18.63 9.10
CA PRO A 547 -14.28 18.53 8.59
C PRO A 547 -14.55 17.21 7.85
N LEU A 548 -13.57 16.62 7.17
CA LEU A 548 -13.71 15.35 6.45
C LEU A 548 -13.97 14.16 7.39
N VAL A 549 -13.45 14.25 8.62
CA VAL A 549 -13.60 13.22 9.65
C VAL A 549 -14.76 13.50 10.61
N GLY A 550 -15.54 14.56 10.37
CA GLY A 550 -16.69 14.94 11.20
C GLY A 550 -16.29 15.49 12.58
N VAL A 551 -15.15 16.18 12.69
CA VAL A 551 -14.83 16.98 13.87
C VAL A 551 -15.50 18.35 13.70
N GLU A 552 -16.39 18.68 14.63
CA GLU A 552 -17.11 19.95 14.62
C GLU A 552 -16.21 21.11 15.07
N LYS A 553 -16.48 22.29 14.50
CA LYS A 553 -15.88 23.52 15.00
C LYS A 553 -16.48 23.88 16.35
N ARG A 554 -15.64 24.34 17.28
CA ARG A 554 -16.04 24.85 18.59
C ARG A 554 -15.37 26.20 18.84
N ALA A 555 -16.09 27.10 19.48
CA ALA A 555 -15.49 28.34 19.99
C ALA A 555 -14.42 28.02 21.05
N GLU A 556 -13.43 28.89 21.19
CA GLU A 556 -12.56 28.85 22.37
C GLU A 556 -13.44 29.05 23.59
N MET A 557 -13.38 28.12 24.55
CA MET A 557 -13.91 28.37 25.88
C MET A 557 -13.01 29.46 26.49
N ARG A 558 -13.48 30.71 26.50
CA ARG A 558 -12.84 31.77 27.29
C ARG A 558 -13.12 31.41 28.75
N GLY A 559 -12.11 30.85 29.42
CA GLY A 559 -12.09 30.67 30.87
C GLY A 559 -11.81 31.98 31.58
#